data_AF-A0A4Y8CDV6-F1
#
_entry.id   AF-A0A4Y8CDV6-F1
#
_cell.length_a   1.000
_cell.length_b   1.000
_cell.length_c   1.000
_cell.angle_alpha   90.00
_cell.angle_beta   90.00
_cell.angle_gamma   90.00
#
_symmetry.space_group_name_H-M   'P 1'
#
loop_
_entity.id
_entity.type
_entity.pdbx_description
1 polymer ?
#
loop_
_entity_poly.entity_id
_entity_poly.type
_entity_poly.pdbx_seq_one_letter_code
_entity_poly.pdbx_strand_id
1 'polypeptide(L)'
;EELLKDSFEKDELKNGLDYVNIYLSPKDYHRYHSPCDMQILSATYTSGALYSVNEKYLERISNLYVKNERVSLKCQNEKGIFWLVFVGAQNVGKMRFNFDTSIQTNAKISHNFTRKYENLNFKKGEELGNFELGSTIVLISQKGILNFNLKAGQGIKFGEKIAD
;
A
#
# COMPACT_ATOMS: atom_id res chain seq x y z
N GLU A 1 -0.28 -11.27 -7.92
CA GLU A 1 -0.70 -10.68 -9.21
C GLU A 1 -2.00 -9.87 -9.10
N GLU A 2 -3.12 -10.48 -8.68
CA GLU A 2 -4.42 -9.79 -8.62
C GLU A 2 -4.41 -8.49 -7.80
N LEU A 3 -3.74 -8.48 -6.65
CA LEU A 3 -3.63 -7.30 -5.79
C LEU A 3 -2.93 -6.13 -6.51
N LEU A 4 -1.96 -6.42 -7.37
CA LEU A 4 -1.18 -5.44 -8.14
C LEU A 4 -1.74 -5.23 -9.56
N LYS A 5 -2.94 -5.72 -9.87
CA LYS A 5 -3.51 -5.59 -11.22
C LYS A 5 -3.38 -4.13 -11.72
N ASP A 6 -2.87 -3.99 -12.94
CA ASP A 6 -2.63 -2.71 -13.62
C ASP A 6 -1.56 -1.79 -12.98
N SER A 7 -0.77 -2.32 -12.02
CA SER A 7 0.32 -1.61 -11.33
C SER A 7 1.70 -2.28 -11.47
N PHE A 8 1.86 -3.29 -12.34
CA PHE A 8 3.14 -3.95 -12.60
C PHE A 8 3.33 -4.26 -14.09
N GLU A 9 4.59 -4.47 -14.48
CA GLU A 9 5.00 -5.07 -15.75
C GLU A 9 5.35 -6.55 -15.52
N LYS A 10 4.97 -7.45 -16.44
CA LYS A 10 5.07 -8.91 -16.22
C LYS A 10 6.44 -9.38 -15.75
N ASP A 11 7.49 -8.72 -16.24
CA ASP A 11 8.87 -9.08 -15.93
C ASP A 11 9.25 -8.78 -14.48
N GLU A 12 8.55 -7.85 -13.83
CA GLU A 12 8.80 -7.44 -12.46
C GLU A 12 8.42 -8.52 -11.45
N LEU A 13 7.52 -9.45 -11.82
CA LEU A 13 7.02 -10.50 -10.95
C LEU A 13 7.69 -11.86 -11.18
N LYS A 14 8.50 -12.01 -12.23
CA LYS A 14 9.06 -13.30 -12.70
C LYS A 14 9.82 -14.07 -11.62
N ASN A 15 10.55 -13.36 -10.76
CA ASN A 15 11.44 -13.97 -9.76
C ASN A 15 10.78 -14.18 -8.38
N GLY A 16 9.47 -13.94 -8.29
CA GLY A 16 8.71 -13.97 -7.04
C GLY A 16 8.72 -12.63 -6.30
N LEU A 17 7.98 -12.61 -5.20
CA LEU A 17 7.74 -11.43 -4.37
C LEU A 17 7.96 -11.75 -2.90
N ASP A 18 8.47 -10.76 -2.17
CA ASP A 18 8.42 -10.71 -0.71
C ASP A 18 7.41 -9.65 -0.29
N TYR A 19 6.73 -9.86 0.84
CA TYR A 19 5.75 -8.89 1.32
C TYR A 19 5.62 -8.89 2.84
N VAL A 20 5.19 -7.73 3.36
CA VAL A 20 4.71 -7.57 4.72
C VAL A 20 3.36 -6.86 4.70
N ASN A 21 2.47 -7.32 5.56
CA ASN A 21 1.16 -6.73 5.77
C ASN A 21 1.16 -5.96 7.10
N ILE A 22 0.83 -4.68 7.04
CA ILE A 22 0.78 -3.77 8.19
C ILE A 22 -0.67 -3.38 8.41
N TYR A 23 -1.27 -3.90 9.48
CA TYR A 23 -2.61 -3.51 9.92
C TYR A 23 -2.53 -2.31 10.88
N LEU A 24 -3.37 -1.30 10.63
CA LEU A 24 -3.53 -0.13 11.48
C LEU A 24 -4.90 -0.22 12.16
N SER A 25 -4.90 -0.53 13.45
CA SER A 25 -6.11 -0.52 14.26
C SER A 25 -6.58 0.91 14.54
N PRO A 26 -7.84 1.14 14.93
CA PRO A 26 -8.37 2.49 15.14
C PRO A 26 -7.60 3.38 16.12
N LYS A 27 -6.82 2.79 17.04
CA LYS A 27 -5.99 3.51 18.02
C LYS A 27 -4.60 3.88 17.50
N ASP A 28 -4.21 3.35 16.34
CA ASP A 28 -2.85 3.50 15.81
C ASP A 28 -2.70 4.80 15.01
N TYR A 29 -1.46 5.10 14.66
CA TYR A 29 -1.12 6.26 13.83
C TYR A 29 -1.46 5.98 12.36
N HIS A 30 -2.39 6.75 11.79
CA HIS A 30 -2.94 6.52 10.44
C HIS A 30 -2.28 7.32 9.31
N ARG A 31 -1.16 8.02 9.58
CA ARG A 31 -0.38 8.67 8.53
C ARG A 31 0.70 7.71 8.05
N TYR A 32 0.96 7.74 6.76
CA TYR A 32 1.94 6.89 6.12
C TYR A 32 3.01 7.73 5.43
N HIS A 33 4.22 7.20 5.49
CA HIS A 33 5.44 7.92 5.15
C HIS A 33 6.27 7.08 4.19
N SER A 34 7.15 7.75 3.46
CA SER A 34 8.14 7.08 2.63
C SER A 34 9.06 6.19 3.48
N PRO A 35 9.14 4.88 3.24
CA PRO A 35 9.95 3.97 4.05
C PRO A 35 11.46 4.13 3.82
N CYS A 36 11.83 4.66 2.65
CA CYS A 36 13.22 4.88 2.22
C CYS A 36 13.27 6.08 1.26
N ASP A 37 14.47 6.44 0.80
CA ASP A 37 14.60 7.32 -0.35
C ASP A 37 14.06 6.60 -1.58
N MET A 38 13.06 7.18 -2.24
CA MET A 38 12.36 6.52 -3.34
C MET A 38 11.77 7.51 -4.34
N GLN A 39 11.48 7.01 -5.53
CA GLN A 39 10.65 7.66 -6.53
C GLN A 39 9.31 6.92 -6.65
N ILE A 40 8.21 7.65 -6.70
CA ILE A 40 6.90 7.10 -7.09
C ILE A 40 6.79 7.18 -8.61
N LEU A 41 6.68 6.02 -9.27
CA LEU A 41 6.56 5.90 -10.72
C LEU A 41 5.10 5.97 -11.17
N SER A 42 4.18 5.38 -10.41
CA SER A 42 2.76 5.42 -10.71
C SER A 42 1.88 5.20 -9.47
N ALA A 43 0.66 5.72 -9.53
CA ALA A 43 -0.43 5.41 -8.62
C ALA A 43 -1.57 4.74 -9.40
N THR A 44 -1.91 3.51 -9.02
CA THR A 44 -3.03 2.76 -9.60
C THR A 44 -4.16 2.70 -8.58
N TYR A 45 -5.27 3.36 -8.87
CA TYR A 45 -6.49 3.24 -8.09
C TYR A 45 -7.33 2.08 -8.63
N THR A 46 -7.81 1.23 -7.73
CA THR A 46 -8.75 0.15 -8.02
C THR A 46 -9.98 0.31 -7.14
N SER A 47 -11.15 0.44 -7.77
CA SER A 47 -12.41 0.42 -7.05
C SER A 47 -12.69 -0.97 -6.51
N GLY A 48 -13.45 -1.03 -5.42
CA GLY A 48 -13.77 -2.29 -4.76
C GLY A 48 -14.74 -2.10 -3.61
N ALA A 49 -14.99 -3.19 -2.90
CA ALA A 49 -15.75 -3.18 -1.66
C ALA A 49 -14.97 -2.50 -0.53
N LEU A 50 -15.60 -2.38 0.63
CA LEU A 50 -14.95 -1.92 1.86
C LEU A 50 -15.21 -2.94 2.97
N TYR A 51 -14.79 -4.19 2.76
CA TYR A 51 -14.86 -5.20 3.81
C TYR A 51 -13.96 -4.83 4.98
N SER A 52 -14.37 -5.18 6.21
CA SER A 52 -13.52 -4.99 7.39
C SER A 52 -12.25 -5.82 7.25
N VAL A 53 -11.10 -5.19 7.52
CA VAL A 53 -9.77 -5.85 7.51
C VAL A 53 -9.37 -6.36 8.90
N ASN A 54 -10.31 -6.42 9.86
CA ASN A 54 -10.07 -7.06 11.15
C ASN A 54 -9.78 -8.56 10.94
N GLU A 55 -8.87 -9.12 11.73
CA GLU A 55 -8.41 -10.51 11.69
C GLU A 55 -9.54 -11.54 11.48
N LYS A 56 -10.65 -11.42 12.22
CA LYS A 56 -11.81 -12.34 12.08
C LYS A 56 -12.43 -12.34 10.68
N TYR A 57 -12.36 -11.23 9.96
CA TYR A 57 -12.87 -11.12 8.58
C TYR A 57 -11.84 -11.58 7.56
N LEU A 58 -10.55 -11.34 7.80
CA LEU A 58 -9.46 -11.83 6.95
C LEU A 58 -9.46 -13.35 6.84
N GLU A 59 -9.76 -14.06 7.92
CA GLU A 59 -9.86 -15.53 7.92
C GLU A 59 -11.06 -16.06 7.13
N ARG A 60 -12.13 -15.26 6.99
CA ARG A 60 -13.41 -15.70 6.41
C ARG A 60 -13.59 -15.30 4.95
N ILE A 61 -13.00 -14.18 4.54
CA ILE A 61 -13.17 -13.64 3.19
C ILE A 61 -11.88 -13.89 2.41
N SER A 62 -11.91 -14.87 1.51
CA SER A 62 -10.82 -15.12 0.58
C SER A 62 -10.52 -13.88 -0.25
N ASN A 63 -9.23 -13.57 -0.43
CA ASN A 63 -8.73 -12.45 -1.24
C ASN A 63 -9.33 -11.09 -0.84
N LEU A 64 -9.57 -10.85 0.46
CA LEU A 64 -10.19 -9.62 0.97
C LEU A 64 -9.53 -8.36 0.42
N TYR A 65 -8.19 -8.29 0.45
CA TYR A 65 -7.45 -7.12 -0.04
C TYR A 65 -7.59 -6.89 -1.55
N VAL A 66 -7.80 -7.95 -2.34
CA VAL A 66 -8.05 -7.83 -3.78
C VAL A 66 -9.45 -7.28 -4.05
N LYS A 67 -10.42 -7.66 -3.20
CA LYS A 67 -11.82 -7.24 -3.31
C LYS A 67 -12.05 -5.82 -2.83
N ASN A 68 -11.21 -5.32 -1.92
CA ASN A 68 -11.36 -3.98 -1.37
C ASN A 68 -10.85 -2.90 -2.33
N GLU A 69 -11.46 -1.72 -2.21
CA GLU A 69 -10.93 -0.48 -2.78
C GLU A 69 -9.49 -0.27 -2.30
N ARG A 70 -8.60 0.10 -3.23
CA ARG A 70 -7.18 0.29 -2.91
C ARG A 70 -6.49 1.25 -3.86
N VAL A 71 -5.35 1.75 -3.40
CA VAL A 71 -4.38 2.48 -4.22
C VAL A 71 -3.04 1.78 -4.11
N SER A 72 -2.46 1.41 -5.26
CA SER A 72 -1.13 0.80 -5.35
C SER A 72 -0.14 1.84 -5.88
N LEU A 73 0.86 2.19 -5.09
CA LEU A 73 1.98 3.01 -5.54
C LEU A 73 3.10 2.10 -6.02
N LYS A 74 3.46 2.19 -7.29
CA LYS A 74 4.68 1.56 -7.83
C LYS A 74 5.85 2.50 -7.54
N CYS A 75 6.82 2.03 -6.79
CA CYS A 75 7.95 2.80 -6.31
C CYS A 75 9.27 2.18 -6.78
N GLN A 76 10.29 3.01 -6.87
CA GLN A 76 11.66 2.59 -7.18
C GLN A 76 12.62 3.20 -6.15
N ASN A 77 13.58 2.41 -5.69
CA ASN A 77 14.75 2.89 -4.97
C ASN A 77 16.03 2.33 -5.60
N GLU A 78 17.17 2.55 -4.95
CA GLU A 78 18.48 2.04 -5.40
C GLU A 78 18.56 0.51 -5.49
N LYS A 79 17.71 -0.22 -4.75
CA LYS A 79 17.67 -1.68 -4.73
C LYS A 79 16.72 -2.27 -5.77
N GLY A 80 15.73 -1.50 -6.24
CA GLY A 80 14.81 -1.89 -7.31
C GLY A 80 13.36 -1.49 -7.06
N ILE A 81 12.42 -2.26 -7.63
CA ILE A 81 10.99 -1.95 -7.60
C ILE A 81 10.30 -2.54 -6.38
N PHE A 82 9.42 -1.75 -5.77
CA PHE A 82 8.53 -2.20 -4.72
C PHE A 82 7.18 -1.46 -4.81
N TRP A 83 6.19 -1.96 -4.10
CA TRP A 83 4.84 -1.41 -4.08
C TRP A 83 4.38 -1.14 -2.66
N LEU A 84 3.74 0.00 -2.48
CA LEU A 84 2.94 0.32 -1.30
C LEU A 84 1.47 0.24 -1.69
N VAL A 85 0.76 -0.77 -1.18
CA VAL A 85 -0.66 -0.97 -1.47
C VAL A 85 -1.48 -0.54 -0.27
N PHE A 86 -2.19 0.57 -0.41
CA PHE A 86 -3.08 1.14 0.60
C PHE A 86 -4.47 0.57 0.38
N VAL A 87 -4.97 -0.18 1.36
CA VAL A 87 -6.25 -0.90 1.25
C VAL A 87 -7.28 -0.23 2.14
N GLY A 88 -8.37 0.23 1.53
CA GLY A 88 -9.54 0.74 2.24
C GLY A 88 -10.27 -0.38 2.98
N ALA A 89 -11.04 -0.03 4.01
CA ALA A 89 -11.81 -0.97 4.80
C ALA A 89 -13.12 -0.34 5.29
N GLN A 90 -13.97 -1.15 5.91
CA GLN A 90 -15.22 -0.64 6.50
C GLN A 90 -14.92 0.48 7.51
N ASN A 91 -15.67 1.57 7.42
CA ASN A 91 -15.52 2.79 8.23
C ASN A 91 -14.23 3.59 7.95
N VAL A 92 -13.35 3.15 7.04
CA VAL A 92 -12.31 4.03 6.50
C VAL A 92 -13.01 5.14 5.74
N GLY A 93 -12.68 6.39 6.09
CA GLY A 93 -13.13 7.56 5.33
C GLY A 93 -12.48 7.55 3.95
N LYS A 94 -11.49 8.40 3.75
CA LYS A 94 -10.68 8.45 2.53
C LYS A 94 -9.22 8.08 2.78
N MET A 95 -8.59 7.52 1.76
CA MET A 95 -7.14 7.52 1.58
C MET A 95 -6.76 8.85 0.93
N ARG A 96 -5.88 9.63 1.57
CA ARG A 96 -5.39 10.91 1.06
C ARG A 96 -3.94 10.78 0.66
N PHE A 97 -3.58 11.30 -0.51
CA PHE A 97 -2.20 11.34 -0.99
C PHE A 97 -1.80 12.80 -1.16
N ASN A 98 -0.85 13.26 -0.34
CA ASN A 98 -0.46 14.68 -0.28
C ASN A 98 0.10 15.20 -1.62
N PHE A 99 0.69 14.30 -2.42
CA PHE A 99 1.27 14.62 -3.72
C PHE A 99 0.27 14.62 -4.88
N ASP A 100 -0.91 14.01 -4.72
CA ASP A 100 -1.93 13.98 -5.76
C ASP A 100 -3.34 13.98 -5.15
N THR A 101 -3.89 15.18 -5.00
CA THR A 101 -5.24 15.40 -4.50
C THR A 101 -6.34 14.94 -5.46
N SER A 102 -6.00 14.56 -6.69
CA SER A 102 -6.96 14.01 -7.65
C SER A 102 -7.31 12.55 -7.37
N ILE A 103 -6.52 11.85 -6.54
CA ILE A 103 -6.82 10.49 -6.11
C ILE A 103 -7.97 10.54 -5.08
N GLN A 104 -9.20 10.34 -5.56
CA GLN A 104 -10.39 10.33 -4.74
C GLN A 104 -10.88 8.90 -4.50
N THR A 105 -10.78 8.46 -3.24
CA THR A 105 -11.28 7.18 -2.75
C THR A 105 -12.63 7.37 -2.07
N ASN A 106 -13.38 6.27 -1.89
CA ASN A 106 -14.73 6.25 -1.36
C ASN A 106 -15.71 7.12 -2.19
N ALA A 107 -15.47 7.20 -3.50
CA ALA A 107 -16.31 7.95 -4.43
C ALA A 107 -17.38 7.03 -5.03
N LYS A 108 -18.64 7.50 -5.05
CA LYS A 108 -19.83 6.71 -5.47
C LYS A 108 -19.71 6.08 -6.87
N ILE A 109 -18.96 6.73 -7.77
CA ILE A 109 -18.65 6.23 -9.11
C ILE A 109 -17.19 6.57 -9.35
N SER A 110 -16.34 5.55 -9.35
CA SER A 110 -14.92 5.73 -9.59
C SER A 110 -14.42 4.57 -10.44
N HIS A 111 -13.92 4.91 -11.63
CA HIS A 111 -13.33 3.94 -12.54
C HIS A 111 -11.87 3.68 -12.13
N ASN A 112 -11.39 2.46 -12.37
CA ASN A 112 -9.98 2.14 -12.19
C ASN A 112 -9.14 3.06 -13.07
N PHE A 113 -8.03 3.55 -12.54
CA PHE A 113 -7.09 4.38 -13.30
C PHE A 113 -5.66 4.14 -12.84
N THR A 114 -4.72 4.44 -13.72
CA THR A 114 -3.30 4.49 -13.41
C THR A 114 -2.76 5.86 -13.82
N ARG A 115 -2.16 6.59 -12.87
CA ARG A 115 -1.44 7.83 -13.13
C ARG A 115 0.06 7.56 -13.04
N LYS A 116 0.83 8.03 -14.04
CA LYS A 116 2.29 7.96 -14.04
C LYS A 116 2.91 9.28 -13.61
N TYR A 117 4.10 9.23 -13.03
CA TYR A 117 4.87 10.39 -12.60
C TYR A 117 6.32 10.25 -13.07
N GLU A 118 6.93 11.35 -13.51
CA GLU A 118 8.30 11.32 -14.04
C GLU A 118 9.36 11.74 -13.01
N ASN A 119 9.03 12.60 -12.04
CA ASN A 119 10.02 13.19 -11.12
C ASN A 119 9.49 13.34 -9.69
N LEU A 120 8.63 12.42 -9.24
CA LEU A 120 8.03 12.47 -7.92
C LEU A 120 8.88 11.70 -6.90
N ASN A 121 9.83 12.40 -6.27
CA ASN A 121 10.81 11.84 -5.35
C ASN A 121 10.45 12.15 -3.89
N PHE A 122 10.74 11.21 -3.00
CA PHE A 122 10.57 11.33 -1.57
C PHE A 122 11.81 10.85 -0.83
N LYS A 123 12.18 11.57 0.23
CA LYS A 123 13.16 11.17 1.23
C LYS A 123 12.52 10.29 2.28
N LYS A 124 13.34 9.42 2.88
CA LYS A 124 12.94 8.57 3.99
C LYS A 124 12.26 9.40 5.08
N GLY A 125 11.06 8.98 5.48
CA GLY A 125 10.27 9.62 6.54
C GLY A 125 9.36 10.75 6.07
N GLU A 126 9.45 11.21 4.81
CA GLU A 126 8.51 12.21 4.30
C GLU A 126 7.09 11.66 4.25
N GLU A 127 6.13 12.50 4.66
CA GLU A 127 4.72 12.10 4.72
C GLU A 127 4.11 12.01 3.31
N LEU A 128 3.57 10.84 2.97
CA LEU A 128 2.89 10.61 1.70
C LEU A 128 1.40 10.91 1.81
N GLY A 129 0.83 10.78 3.01
CA GLY A 129 -0.57 11.07 3.29
C GLY A 129 -1.10 10.28 4.47
N ASN A 130 -2.41 10.03 4.49
CA ASN A 130 -3.07 9.38 5.61
C ASN A 130 -4.36 8.64 5.23
N PHE A 131 -4.73 7.69 6.09
CA PHE A 131 -6.09 7.20 6.17
C PHE A 131 -6.90 8.07 7.13
N GLU A 132 -8.17 8.36 6.82
CA GLU A 132 -9.05 9.08 7.75
C GLU A 132 -9.56 8.18 8.91
N LEU A 133 -9.67 6.86 8.70
CA LEU A 133 -9.95 5.86 9.74
C LEU A 133 -9.22 4.54 9.38
N GLY A 134 -8.93 3.69 10.37
CA GLY A 134 -7.94 2.60 10.28
C GLY A 134 -8.06 1.58 9.16
N SER A 135 -6.92 1.05 8.72
CA SER A 135 -6.75 0.44 7.39
C SER A 135 -5.57 -0.54 7.33
N THR A 136 -5.17 -0.94 6.14
CA THR A 136 -4.04 -1.84 5.90
C THR A 136 -3.10 -1.28 4.84
N ILE A 137 -1.80 -1.44 5.04
CA ILE A 137 -0.77 -1.23 4.02
C ILE A 137 -0.08 -2.58 3.75
N VAL A 138 -0.06 -3.01 2.50
CA VAL A 138 0.75 -4.14 2.06
C VAL A 138 1.98 -3.58 1.34
N LEU A 139 3.16 -3.80 1.93
CA LEU A 139 4.44 -3.50 1.30
C LEU A 139 4.91 -4.76 0.58
N ILE A 140 5.18 -4.65 -0.72
CA ILE A 140 5.55 -5.76 -1.59
C ILE A 140 6.83 -5.37 -2.32
N SER A 141 7.81 -6.26 -2.43
CA SER A 141 9.00 -6.05 -3.25
C SER A 141 9.26 -7.25 -4.14
N GLN A 142 10.08 -7.06 -5.17
CA GLN A 142 10.67 -8.22 -5.85
C GLN A 142 11.49 -9.03 -4.85
N LYS A 143 11.54 -10.34 -5.05
CA LYS A 143 12.21 -11.26 -4.13
C LYS A 143 13.67 -10.87 -3.90
N GLY A 144 14.08 -10.82 -2.63
CA GLY A 144 15.46 -10.53 -2.22
C GLY A 144 15.87 -9.05 -2.26
N ILE A 145 14.96 -8.13 -2.61
CA ILE A 145 15.22 -6.68 -2.53
C ILE A 145 15.11 -6.17 -1.09
N LEU A 146 14.14 -6.69 -0.34
CA LEU A 146 13.89 -6.34 1.06
C LEU A 146 13.88 -7.61 1.90
N ASN A 147 14.77 -7.73 2.90
CA ASN A 147 14.68 -8.82 3.86
C ASN A 147 13.94 -8.34 5.10
N PHE A 148 12.69 -8.80 5.24
CA PHE A 148 11.88 -8.53 6.42
C PHE A 148 12.33 -9.40 7.60
N ASN A 149 12.68 -8.77 8.72
CA ASN A 149 12.97 -9.48 9.97
C ASN A 149 11.86 -9.20 11.00
N LEU A 150 10.66 -9.70 10.69
CA LEU A 150 9.45 -9.49 11.48
C LEU A 150 8.78 -10.81 11.82
N LYS A 151 8.10 -10.84 12.98
CA LYS A 151 7.22 -11.95 13.36
C LYS A 151 5.76 -11.56 13.11
N ALA A 152 4.94 -12.53 12.70
CA ALA A 152 3.49 -12.31 12.60
C ALA A 152 2.91 -11.87 13.96
N GLY A 153 2.04 -10.86 13.95
CA GLY A 153 1.48 -10.27 15.17
C GLY A 153 2.42 -9.35 15.96
N GLN A 154 3.67 -9.15 15.50
CA GLN A 154 4.57 -8.18 16.11
C GLN A 154 4.00 -6.76 15.96
N GLY A 155 3.87 -6.05 17.07
CA GLY A 155 3.62 -4.61 17.06
C GLY A 155 4.87 -3.86 16.61
N ILE A 156 4.71 -2.93 15.67
CA ILE A 156 5.79 -2.06 15.16
C ILE A 156 5.48 -0.60 15.47
N LYS A 157 6.51 0.22 15.62
CA LYS A 157 6.38 1.67 15.84
C LYS A 157 6.75 2.47 14.60
N PHE A 158 6.23 3.69 14.51
CA PHE A 158 6.68 4.65 13.51
C PHE A 158 8.20 4.87 13.61
N GLY A 159 8.89 4.78 12.47
CA GLY A 159 10.35 4.89 12.38
C GLY A 159 11.12 3.59 12.69
N GLU A 160 10.45 2.52 13.13
CA GLU A 160 11.08 1.23 13.36
C GLU A 160 11.53 0.60 12.03
N LYS A 161 12.74 0.04 12.01
CA LYS A 161 13.29 -0.63 10.84
C LYS A 161 12.61 -1.98 10.67
N ILE A 162 11.90 -2.18 9.55
CA ILE A 162 11.18 -3.43 9.24
C ILE A 162 11.85 -4.30 8.17
N ALA A 163 12.77 -3.73 7.39
CA ALA A 163 13.55 -4.40 6.36
C ALA A 163 14.96 -3.80 6.28
N ASP A 164 15.93 -4.58 5.79
CA ASP A 164 17.31 -4.16 5.56
C ASP A 164 17.55 -3.41 4.25
#